data_AF-A0A538Q5A8-F1
#
_entry.id   AF-A0A538Q5A8-F1
#
_cell.length_a   1.000
_cell.length_b   1.000
_cell.length_c   1.000
_cell.angle_alpha   90.00
_cell.angle_beta   90.00
_cell.angle_gamma   90.00
#
_symmetry.space_group_name_H-M   'P 1'
#
loop_
_entity.id
_entity.type
_entity.pdbx_description
1 polymer ?
#
loop_
_entity_poly.entity_id
_entity_poly.type
_entity_poly.pdbx_seq_one_letter_code
_entity_poly.pdbx_strand_id
1 'polypeptide(L)'
;MERQHADHRPHLADAARALSKSDFEQAVEAIGNLHSSVESIIVTRTRLRECVISLDGLGEPGSVIELAIRARRVVITMQTDRLREAFRDPSAAKRARGWFRGKLCGIDDVIQFLDELMKCSGGWEQYREGRPLPVGMKEIDRVTMYRTTVRIGQRTMRELGADPDLTHCLQSGIAASDWPEVHAGCKQIKSVLDGEIDQDPDTNATAPVPRARMRSASAGTP
;
A
#
# COMPACT_ATOMS: atom_id res chain seq x y z
N MET A 1 -4.19 -4.56 4.38
CA MET A 1 -5.61 -4.90 4.15
C MET A 1 -6.00 -6.26 4.74
N GLU A 2 -5.12 -7.28 4.79
CA GLU A 2 -5.43 -8.54 5.51
C GLU A 2 -5.68 -8.36 7.01
N ARG A 3 -4.96 -7.47 7.71
CA ARG A 3 -5.30 -7.08 9.09
C ARG A 3 -6.69 -6.43 9.19
N GLN A 4 -7.09 -5.62 8.20
CA GLN A 4 -8.39 -4.93 8.19
C GLN A 4 -9.55 -5.87 7.85
N HIS A 5 -9.37 -6.79 6.89
CA HIS A 5 -10.34 -7.87 6.65
C HIS A 5 -10.43 -8.81 7.86
N ALA A 6 -9.31 -9.06 8.56
CA ALA A 6 -9.29 -9.81 9.81
C ALA A 6 -9.97 -9.06 10.97
N ASP A 7 -9.99 -7.73 10.97
CA ASP A 7 -10.67 -6.93 12.00
C ASP A 7 -12.19 -6.83 11.76
N HIS A 8 -12.66 -6.86 10.51
CA HIS A 8 -14.10 -6.82 10.20
C HIS A 8 -14.79 -8.19 10.18
N ARG A 9 -14.03 -9.26 9.88
CA ARG A 9 -14.55 -10.63 9.81
C ARG A 9 -15.17 -11.11 11.14
N PRO A 10 -14.65 -10.76 12.34
CA PRO A 10 -15.31 -11.03 13.61
C PRO A 10 -16.67 -10.35 13.72
N HIS A 11 -16.78 -9.05 13.40
CA HIS A 11 -18.05 -8.32 13.49
C HIS A 11 -19.11 -8.85 12.51
N LEU A 12 -18.69 -9.22 11.29
CA LEU A 12 -19.55 -9.89 10.30
C LEU A 12 -19.97 -11.30 10.76
N ALA A 13 -19.06 -12.06 11.36
CA ALA A 13 -19.35 -13.39 11.89
C ALA A 13 -20.27 -13.33 13.12
N ASP A 14 -20.10 -12.34 13.98
CA ASP A 14 -20.93 -12.13 15.17
C ASP A 14 -22.33 -11.64 14.79
N ALA A 15 -22.46 -10.74 13.82
CA ALA A 15 -23.75 -10.34 13.25
C ALA A 15 -24.47 -11.54 12.61
N ALA A 16 -23.79 -12.34 11.79
CA ALA A 16 -24.36 -13.54 11.18
C ALA A 16 -24.78 -14.59 12.24
N ARG A 17 -23.97 -14.77 13.29
CA ARG A 17 -24.25 -15.69 14.40
C ARG A 17 -25.45 -15.23 15.23
N ALA A 18 -25.52 -13.95 15.56
CA ALA A 18 -26.64 -13.36 16.31
C ALA A 18 -27.96 -13.46 15.52
N LEU A 19 -27.93 -13.13 14.21
CA LEU A 19 -29.07 -13.29 13.32
C LEU A 19 -29.53 -14.75 13.21
N SER A 20 -28.61 -15.72 13.14
CA SER A 20 -28.97 -17.16 13.11
C SER A 20 -29.65 -17.65 14.39
N LYS A 21 -29.44 -16.95 15.52
CA LYS A 21 -30.03 -17.25 16.83
C LYS A 21 -31.27 -16.41 17.14
N SER A 22 -31.71 -15.56 16.20
CA SER A 22 -32.77 -14.56 16.44
C SER A 22 -32.47 -13.61 17.61
N ASP A 23 -31.18 -13.39 17.90
CA ASP A 23 -30.73 -12.41 18.89
C ASP A 23 -30.54 -11.07 18.18
N PHE A 24 -31.64 -10.33 18.05
CA PHE A 24 -31.69 -9.10 17.28
C PHE A 24 -30.93 -7.95 17.95
N GLU A 25 -30.81 -7.94 19.27
CA GLU A 25 -30.08 -6.91 20.01
C GLU A 25 -28.57 -7.03 19.76
N GLN A 26 -28.04 -8.25 19.89
CA GLN A 26 -26.63 -8.53 19.59
C GLN A 26 -26.30 -8.35 18.09
N ALA A 27 -27.25 -8.63 17.20
CA ALA A 27 -27.09 -8.37 15.77
C ALA A 27 -27.00 -6.86 15.46
N VAL A 28 -27.85 -6.04 16.09
CA VAL A 28 -27.83 -4.58 15.93
C VAL A 28 -26.52 -3.98 16.46
N GLU A 29 -26.04 -4.43 17.62
CA GLU A 29 -24.76 -3.99 18.18
C GLU A 29 -23.57 -4.35 17.26
N ALA A 30 -23.51 -5.59 16.77
CA ALA A 30 -22.46 -6.03 15.84
C ALA A 30 -22.47 -5.25 14.52
N ILE A 31 -23.64 -4.93 13.98
CA ILE A 31 -23.81 -4.09 12.79
C ILE A 31 -23.37 -2.64 13.09
N GLY A 32 -23.72 -2.09 14.25
CA GLY A 32 -23.30 -0.74 14.68
C GLY A 32 -21.77 -0.62 14.82
N ASN A 33 -21.13 -1.65 15.37
CA ASN A 33 -19.67 -1.72 15.47
C ASN A 33 -19.01 -1.83 14.09
N LEU A 34 -19.56 -2.63 13.19
CA LEU A 34 -19.09 -2.71 11.80
C LEU A 34 -19.23 -1.36 11.08
N HIS A 35 -20.38 -0.69 11.21
CA HIS A 35 -20.61 0.62 10.61
C HIS A 35 -19.59 1.66 11.09
N SER A 36 -19.40 1.77 12.41
CA SER A 36 -18.43 2.69 13.01
C SER A 36 -17.00 2.43 12.54
N SER A 37 -16.63 1.16 12.37
CA SER A 37 -15.33 0.74 11.86
C SER A 37 -15.13 1.15 10.40
N VAL A 38 -16.15 0.95 9.54
CA VAL A 38 -16.13 1.38 8.14
C VAL A 38 -16.04 2.90 8.01
N GLU A 39 -16.79 3.65 8.82
CA GLU A 39 -16.75 5.11 8.84
C GLU A 39 -15.35 5.63 9.20
N SER A 40 -14.70 5.05 10.21
CA SER A 40 -13.32 5.38 10.58
C SER A 40 -12.34 5.16 9.43
N ILE A 41 -12.51 4.09 8.63
CA ILE A 41 -11.68 3.82 7.45
C ILE A 41 -11.91 4.87 6.37
N ILE A 42 -13.16 5.25 6.11
CA ILE A 42 -13.50 6.28 5.13
C ILE A 42 -12.85 7.61 5.54
N VAL A 43 -13.01 8.03 6.79
CA VAL A 43 -12.39 9.26 7.32
C VAL A 43 -10.87 9.22 7.19
N THR A 44 -10.25 8.10 7.58
CA THR A 44 -8.79 7.93 7.50
C THR A 44 -8.29 7.98 6.06
N ARG A 45 -8.99 7.31 5.13
CA ARG A 45 -8.66 7.33 3.70
C ARG A 45 -8.80 8.73 3.11
N THR A 46 -9.87 9.46 3.46
CA THR A 46 -10.10 10.83 2.98
C THR A 46 -8.99 11.76 3.45
N ARG A 47 -8.63 11.71 4.73
CA ARG A 47 -7.50 12.49 5.28
C ARG A 47 -6.18 12.13 4.62
N LEU A 48 -5.90 10.83 4.43
CA LEU A 48 -4.70 10.38 3.74
C LEU A 48 -4.65 10.92 2.30
N ARG A 49 -5.76 10.86 1.58
CA ARG A 49 -5.89 11.40 0.22
C ARG A 49 -5.60 12.90 0.19
N GLU A 50 -6.21 13.69 1.07
CA GLU A 50 -5.99 15.13 1.17
C GLU A 50 -4.51 15.45 1.43
N CYS A 51 -3.89 14.77 2.40
CA CYS A 51 -2.47 14.95 2.71
C CYS A 51 -1.58 14.58 1.51
N VAL A 52 -1.82 13.44 0.87
CA VAL A 52 -1.00 12.99 -0.26
C VAL A 52 -1.10 13.98 -1.42
N ILE A 53 -2.31 14.41 -1.79
CA ILE A 53 -2.53 15.38 -2.87
C ILE A 53 -1.79 16.69 -2.58
N SER A 54 -1.88 17.18 -1.34
CA SER A 54 -1.21 18.42 -0.94
C SER A 54 0.32 18.31 -0.96
N LEU A 55 0.87 17.11 -0.73
CA LEU A 55 2.32 16.92 -0.57
C LEU A 55 3.02 16.53 -1.87
N ASP A 56 2.38 15.76 -2.75
CA ASP A 56 3.00 15.30 -4.01
C ASP A 56 2.59 16.12 -5.25
N GLY A 57 1.52 16.91 -5.15
CA GLY A 57 1.05 17.76 -6.26
C GLY A 57 0.51 17.00 -7.47
N LEU A 58 0.30 15.68 -7.38
CA LEU A 58 -0.15 14.86 -8.51
C LEU A 58 -1.67 14.91 -8.71
N GLY A 59 -2.44 15.53 -7.81
CA GLY A 59 -3.91 15.58 -7.90
C GLY A 59 -4.57 14.22 -7.61
N GLU A 60 -5.79 14.01 -8.09
CA GLU A 60 -6.65 12.90 -7.65
C GLU A 60 -6.18 11.48 -8.00
N PRO A 61 -5.99 10.57 -7.03
CA PRO A 61 -5.52 9.22 -7.32
C PRO A 61 -6.54 8.42 -8.13
N GLY A 62 -6.09 7.70 -9.15
CA GLY A 62 -6.95 6.84 -9.97
C GLY A 62 -7.36 5.52 -9.29
N SER A 63 -6.72 5.16 -8.18
CA SER A 63 -7.04 3.96 -7.40
C SER A 63 -6.55 4.06 -5.96
N VAL A 64 -7.07 3.18 -5.08
CA VAL A 64 -6.60 3.04 -3.69
C VAL A 64 -5.15 2.57 -3.63
N ILE A 65 -4.75 1.68 -4.56
CA ILE A 65 -3.38 1.18 -4.63
C ILE A 65 -2.43 2.32 -5.03
N GLU A 66 -2.81 3.14 -6.01
CA GLU A 66 -2.05 4.36 -6.36
C GLU A 66 -1.90 5.28 -5.14
N LEU A 67 -3.00 5.55 -4.41
CA LEU A 67 -2.95 6.37 -3.19
C LEU A 67 -1.97 5.78 -2.16
N ALA A 68 -1.96 4.47 -1.97
CA ALA A 68 -1.07 3.82 -1.03
C ALA A 68 0.40 3.89 -1.47
N ILE A 69 0.70 3.71 -2.76
CA ILE A 69 2.05 3.93 -3.32
C ILE A 69 2.47 5.37 -3.07
N ARG A 70 1.63 6.35 -3.43
CA ARG A 70 1.93 7.78 -3.25
C ARG A 70 2.14 8.17 -1.78
N ALA A 71 1.32 7.64 -0.87
CA ALA A 71 1.50 7.83 0.57
C ALA A 71 2.87 7.35 1.06
N ARG A 72 3.32 6.18 0.59
CA ARG A 72 4.67 5.68 0.90
C ARG A 72 5.74 6.59 0.34
N ARG A 73 5.58 7.06 -0.90
CA ARG A 73 6.53 7.99 -1.53
C ARG A 73 6.71 9.25 -0.70
N VAL A 74 5.60 9.87 -0.29
CA VAL A 74 5.61 11.05 0.58
C VAL A 74 6.38 10.80 1.88
N VAL A 75 6.08 9.70 2.59
CA VAL A 75 6.75 9.39 3.85
C VAL A 75 8.24 9.15 3.63
N ILE A 76 8.61 8.36 2.62
CA ILE A 76 10.00 8.07 2.28
C ILE A 76 10.74 9.37 1.98
N THR A 77 10.23 10.22 1.08
CA THR A 77 10.84 11.51 0.76
C THR A 77 11.06 12.37 2.01
N MET A 78 10.03 12.55 2.84
CA MET A 78 10.15 13.35 4.07
C MET A 78 11.20 12.80 5.04
N GLN A 79 11.30 11.47 5.16
CA GLN A 79 12.29 10.86 6.06
C GLN A 79 13.69 10.86 5.46
N THR A 80 13.83 10.70 4.15
CA THR A 80 15.10 10.84 3.43
C THR A 80 15.68 12.24 3.62
N ASP A 81 14.85 13.29 3.55
CA ASP A 81 15.31 14.66 3.81
C ASP A 81 15.76 14.86 5.26
N ARG A 82 15.03 14.28 6.23
CA ARG A 82 15.42 14.30 7.64
C ARG A 82 16.72 13.54 7.90
N LEU A 83 16.91 12.39 7.26
CA LEU A 83 18.15 11.62 7.36
C LEU A 83 19.32 12.41 6.73
N ARG A 84 19.10 13.06 5.58
CA ARG A 84 20.11 13.92 4.95
C ARG A 84 20.54 15.05 5.90
N GLU A 85 19.60 15.68 6.59
CA GLU A 85 19.88 16.71 7.59
C GLU A 85 20.68 16.15 8.78
N ALA A 86 20.24 15.02 9.35
CA ALA A 86 20.91 14.39 10.48
C ALA A 86 22.37 14.01 10.16
N PHE A 87 22.65 13.60 8.92
CA PHE A 87 23.98 13.21 8.47
C PHE A 87 24.82 14.36 7.90
N ARG A 88 24.37 15.62 7.97
CA ARG A 88 25.14 16.76 7.46
C ARG A 88 26.46 16.96 8.21
N ASP A 89 26.52 16.59 9.50
CA ASP A 89 27.76 16.64 10.29
C ASP A 89 28.73 15.52 9.87
N PRO A 90 29.98 15.82 9.47
CA PRO A 90 31.00 14.81 9.18
C PRO A 90 31.26 13.79 10.31
N SER A 91 30.96 14.14 11.56
CA SER A 91 31.06 13.24 12.71
C SER A 91 29.99 12.12 12.67
N ALA A 92 28.82 12.42 12.10
CA ALA A 92 27.69 11.51 11.93
C ALA A 92 28.05 10.33 11.03
N ALA A 93 28.73 10.59 9.92
CA ALA A 93 29.24 9.55 9.01
C ALA A 93 30.27 8.63 9.69
N LYS A 94 31.11 9.16 10.58
CA LYS A 94 32.05 8.35 11.35
C LYS A 94 31.32 7.43 12.34
N ARG A 95 30.33 7.97 13.04
CA ARG A 95 29.47 7.24 14.00
C ARG A 95 28.72 6.09 13.32
N ALA A 96 28.22 6.31 12.10
CA ALA A 96 27.41 5.35 11.35
C ALA A 96 28.19 4.42 10.42
N ARG A 97 29.53 4.46 10.41
CA ARG A 97 30.37 3.76 9.41
C ARG A 97 30.05 2.26 9.28
N GLY A 98 29.72 1.59 10.38
CA GLY A 98 29.41 0.16 10.39
C GLY A 98 28.00 -0.23 9.91
N TRP A 99 27.15 0.75 9.61
CA TRP A 99 25.75 0.52 9.21
C TRP A 99 25.61 0.30 7.70
N PHE A 100 26.58 0.80 6.93
CA PHE A 100 26.59 0.80 5.47
C PHE A 100 27.33 -0.44 4.97
N ARG A 101 26.75 -1.16 4.00
CA ARG A 101 27.26 -2.42 3.47
C ARG A 101 26.95 -2.57 1.99
N GLY A 102 27.74 -3.41 1.32
CA GLY A 102 27.51 -3.80 -0.07
C GLY A 102 27.46 -2.59 -1.00
N LYS A 103 26.33 -2.39 -1.67
CA LYS A 103 26.15 -1.27 -2.61
C LYS A 103 25.81 0.07 -1.94
N LEU A 104 25.48 0.05 -0.65
CA LEU A 104 25.15 1.26 0.12
C LEU A 104 26.34 1.57 1.02
N CYS A 105 27.31 2.35 0.52
CA CYS A 105 28.57 2.67 1.21
C CYS A 105 28.46 3.88 2.15
N GLY A 106 27.41 4.67 2.01
CA GLY A 106 27.08 5.79 2.89
C GLY A 106 25.61 6.18 2.83
N ILE A 107 25.25 7.22 3.59
CA ILE A 107 23.88 7.72 3.63
C ILE A 107 23.41 8.24 2.26
N ASP A 108 24.31 8.84 1.48
CA ASP A 108 23.98 9.35 0.14
C ASP A 108 23.57 8.22 -0.80
N ASP A 109 24.22 7.04 -0.71
CA ASP A 109 23.85 5.86 -1.49
C ASP A 109 22.48 5.32 -1.06
N VAL A 110 22.17 5.33 0.24
CA VAL A 110 20.85 4.93 0.76
C VAL A 110 19.76 5.87 0.25
N ILE A 111 20.02 7.18 0.31
CA ILE A 111 19.13 8.22 -0.21
C ILE A 111 18.90 8.02 -1.70
N GLN A 112 19.98 7.84 -2.48
CA GLN A 112 19.90 7.59 -3.91
C GLN A 112 19.12 6.31 -4.23
N PHE A 113 19.36 5.23 -3.49
CA PHE A 113 18.63 3.97 -3.65
C PHE A 113 17.13 4.14 -3.41
N LEU A 114 16.76 4.90 -2.37
CA LEU A 114 15.36 5.22 -2.09
C LEU A 114 14.74 6.09 -3.19
N ASP A 115 15.47 7.08 -3.72
CA ASP A 115 15.02 7.90 -4.85
C ASP A 115 14.80 7.07 -6.13
N GLU A 116 15.68 6.11 -6.41
CA GLU A 116 15.52 5.15 -7.52
C GLU A 116 14.29 4.26 -7.32
N LEU A 117 14.06 3.77 -6.09
CA LEU A 117 12.85 3.04 -5.73
C LEU A 117 11.60 3.87 -6.01
N MET A 118 11.61 5.17 -5.66
CA MET A 118 10.49 6.08 -5.95
C MET A 118 10.23 6.22 -7.45
N LYS A 119 11.30 6.42 -8.24
CA LYS A 119 11.20 6.53 -9.71
C LYS A 119 10.61 5.26 -10.33
N CYS A 120 11.14 4.09 -9.97
CA CYS A 120 10.67 2.82 -10.50
C CYS A 120 9.21 2.53 -10.12
N SER A 121 8.76 3.01 -8.95
CA SER A 121 7.36 2.86 -8.51
C SER A 121 6.35 3.78 -9.21
N GLY A 122 6.82 4.77 -9.98
CA GLY A 122 6.02 5.81 -10.63
C GLY A 122 5.64 5.53 -12.09
N GLY A 123 5.96 4.35 -12.65
CA GLY A 123 5.75 4.04 -14.07
C GLY A 123 4.30 4.13 -14.58
N TRP A 124 3.32 4.18 -13.67
CA TRP A 124 1.90 4.33 -13.96
C TRP A 124 1.48 5.75 -14.31
N GLU A 125 2.28 6.77 -13.97
CA GLU A 125 1.89 8.18 -14.08
C GLU A 125 1.52 8.58 -15.53
N GLN A 126 2.21 8.01 -16.52
CA GLN A 126 1.97 8.27 -17.95
C GLN A 126 0.67 7.65 -18.48
N TYR A 127 0.13 6.64 -17.79
CA TYR A 127 -1.09 5.94 -18.19
C TYR A 127 -2.33 6.44 -17.44
N ARG A 128 -2.19 7.47 -16.61
CA ARG A 128 -3.31 8.04 -15.86
C ARG A 128 -4.32 8.71 -16.78
N GLU A 129 -5.59 8.64 -16.42
CA GLU A 129 -6.66 9.32 -17.14
C GLU A 129 -6.39 10.83 -17.25
N GLY A 130 -6.67 11.40 -18.42
CA GLY A 130 -6.39 12.80 -18.72
C GLY A 130 -4.94 13.11 -19.13
N ARG A 131 -4.01 12.13 -19.09
CA ARG A 131 -2.69 12.28 -19.72
C ARG A 131 -2.77 12.02 -21.23
N PRO A 132 -1.92 12.66 -22.04
CA PRO A 132 -1.80 12.34 -23.46
C PRO A 132 -1.52 10.85 -23.66
N LEU A 133 -2.27 10.23 -24.58
CA LEU A 133 -2.04 8.83 -24.92
C LEU A 133 -0.65 8.67 -25.56
N PRO A 134 0.13 7.67 -25.15
CA PRO A 134 1.33 7.27 -25.89
C PRO A 134 1.00 6.98 -27.36
N VAL A 135 1.93 7.29 -28.27
CA VAL A 135 1.73 7.13 -29.71
C VAL A 135 1.36 5.68 -30.04
N GLY A 136 0.25 5.49 -30.77
CA GLY A 136 -0.24 4.17 -31.18
C GLY A 136 -1.04 3.40 -30.11
N MET A 137 -1.22 3.96 -28.91
CA MET A 137 -1.99 3.32 -27.83
C MET A 137 -3.48 3.65 -27.92
N LYS A 138 -4.35 2.64 -27.76
CA LYS A 138 -5.80 2.86 -27.61
C LYS A 138 -6.16 3.09 -26.15
N GLU A 139 -7.32 3.71 -25.93
CA GLU A 139 -7.82 4.00 -24.59
C GLU A 139 -7.98 2.75 -23.69
N ILE A 140 -8.44 1.64 -24.29
CA ILE A 140 -8.57 0.35 -23.59
C ILE A 140 -7.21 -0.19 -23.13
N ASP A 141 -6.16 0.05 -23.92
CA ASP A 141 -4.79 -0.35 -23.59
C ASP A 141 -4.26 0.52 -22.45
N ARG A 142 -4.60 1.82 -22.41
CA ARG A 142 -4.22 2.73 -21.33
C ARG A 142 -4.71 2.23 -19.97
N VAL A 143 -5.98 1.87 -19.86
CA VAL A 143 -6.55 1.36 -18.59
C VAL A 143 -5.82 0.09 -18.13
N THR A 144 -5.54 -0.81 -19.06
CA THR A 144 -4.80 -2.05 -18.78
C THR A 144 -3.36 -1.77 -18.35
N MET A 145 -2.68 -0.85 -19.04
CA MET A 145 -1.32 -0.44 -18.71
C MET A 145 -1.24 0.28 -17.37
N TYR A 146 -2.18 1.18 -17.06
CA TYR A 146 -2.28 1.83 -15.76
C TYR A 146 -2.39 0.80 -14.62
N ARG A 147 -3.36 -0.12 -14.70
CA ARG A 147 -3.54 -1.17 -13.68
C ARG A 147 -2.30 -2.05 -13.53
N THR A 148 -1.69 -2.43 -14.65
CA THR A 148 -0.49 -3.27 -14.67
C THR A 148 0.69 -2.56 -14.02
N THR A 149 0.93 -1.31 -14.38
CA THR A 149 2.07 -0.53 -13.86
C THR A 149 1.90 -0.08 -12.42
N VAL A 150 0.67 0.15 -11.95
CA VAL A 150 0.39 0.34 -10.51
C VAL A 150 0.80 -0.91 -9.72
N ARG A 151 0.44 -2.11 -10.21
CA ARG A 151 0.84 -3.39 -9.58
C ARG A 151 2.34 -3.61 -9.62
N ILE A 152 2.99 -3.29 -10.75
CA ILE A 152 4.45 -3.32 -10.85
C ILE A 152 5.05 -2.37 -9.80
N GLY A 153 4.58 -1.13 -9.70
CA GLY A 153 5.09 -0.18 -8.72
C GLY A 153 4.95 -0.67 -7.27
N GLN A 154 3.83 -1.30 -6.93
CA GLN A 154 3.65 -1.94 -5.64
C GLN A 154 4.64 -3.09 -5.40
N ARG A 155 4.82 -3.97 -6.39
CA ARG A 155 5.79 -5.08 -6.33
C ARG A 155 7.22 -4.54 -6.17
N THR A 156 7.59 -3.55 -6.95
CA THR A 156 8.90 -2.88 -6.88
C THR A 156 9.15 -2.32 -5.48
N MET A 157 8.17 -1.67 -4.86
CA MET A 157 8.30 -1.20 -3.48
C MET A 157 8.56 -2.32 -2.48
N ARG A 158 7.91 -3.47 -2.65
CA ARG A 158 8.10 -4.65 -1.79
C ARG A 158 9.47 -5.29 -2.01
N GLU A 159 9.83 -5.54 -3.25
CA GLU A 159 11.08 -6.24 -3.61
C GLU A 159 12.31 -5.41 -3.26
N LEU A 160 12.32 -4.12 -3.62
CA LEU A 160 13.43 -3.23 -3.29
C LEU A 160 13.43 -2.83 -1.81
N GLY A 161 12.26 -2.81 -1.15
CA GLY A 161 12.17 -2.63 0.30
C GLY A 161 12.75 -3.81 1.09
N ALA A 162 12.77 -5.01 0.50
CA ALA A 162 13.38 -6.21 1.05
C ALA A 162 14.87 -6.36 0.73
N ASP A 163 15.50 -5.33 0.14
CA ASP A 163 16.93 -5.35 -0.14
C ASP A 163 17.74 -5.55 1.16
N PRO A 164 18.69 -6.52 1.20
CA PRO A 164 19.42 -6.83 2.42
C PRO A 164 20.28 -5.66 2.95
N ASP A 165 20.91 -4.88 2.06
CA ASP A 165 21.77 -3.77 2.44
C ASP A 165 20.91 -2.63 3.02
N LEU A 166 19.78 -2.31 2.38
CA LEU A 166 18.82 -1.33 2.88
C LEU A 166 18.24 -1.78 4.23
N THR A 167 17.83 -3.06 4.33
CA THR A 167 17.25 -3.63 5.56
C THR A 167 18.23 -3.52 6.71
N HIS A 168 19.49 -3.87 6.49
CA HIS A 168 20.53 -3.78 7.51
C HIS A 168 20.77 -2.34 7.97
N CYS A 169 20.86 -1.39 7.02
CA CYS A 169 21.03 0.02 7.33
C CYS A 169 19.86 0.55 8.17
N LEU A 170 18.61 0.27 7.76
CA LEU A 170 17.42 0.72 8.49
C LEU A 170 17.35 0.10 9.90
N GLN A 171 17.68 -1.17 10.06
CA GLN A 171 17.73 -1.82 11.38
C GLN A 171 18.79 -1.19 12.29
N SER A 172 19.96 -0.86 11.74
CA SER A 172 21.03 -0.21 12.49
C SER A 172 20.61 1.18 12.96
N GLY A 173 19.96 1.97 12.09
CA GLY A 173 19.39 3.27 12.47
C GLY A 173 18.27 3.15 13.51
N ILE A 174 17.41 2.13 13.41
CA ILE A 174 16.37 1.85 14.42
C ILE A 174 17.00 1.49 15.78
N ALA A 175 18.12 0.77 15.80
CA ALA A 175 18.82 0.42 17.04
C ALA A 175 19.52 1.63 17.70
N ALA A 176 19.83 2.69 16.93
CA ALA A 176 20.47 3.92 17.41
C ALA A 176 19.48 4.85 18.14
N SER A 177 18.88 4.35 19.23
CA SER A 177 17.88 5.08 20.02
C SER A 177 18.38 6.39 20.65
N ASP A 178 19.69 6.54 20.80
CA ASP A 178 20.35 7.76 21.27
C ASP A 178 20.56 8.81 20.17
N TRP A 179 20.08 8.53 18.95
CA TRP A 179 20.02 9.47 17.83
C TRP A 179 18.57 9.54 17.30
N PRO A 180 17.71 10.36 17.95
CA PRO A 180 16.26 10.30 17.77
C PRO A 180 15.77 10.51 16.33
N GLU A 181 16.39 11.44 15.60
CA GLU A 181 16.02 11.78 14.22
C GLU A 181 16.25 10.59 13.28
N VAL A 182 17.40 9.92 13.43
CA VAL A 182 17.75 8.72 12.66
C VAL A 182 16.88 7.54 13.06
N HIS A 183 16.68 7.33 14.36
CA HIS A 183 15.80 6.28 14.86
C HIS A 183 14.39 6.41 14.27
N ALA A 184 13.80 7.62 14.37
CA ALA A 184 12.46 7.88 13.88
C ALA A 184 12.38 7.75 12.35
N GLY A 185 13.34 8.32 11.61
CA GLY A 185 13.40 8.27 10.15
C GLY A 185 13.49 6.83 9.64
N CYS A 186 14.45 6.05 10.14
CA CYS A 186 14.62 4.66 9.74
C CYS A 186 13.41 3.79 10.11
N LYS A 187 12.81 4.00 11.28
CA LYS A 187 11.60 3.29 11.72
C LYS A 187 10.41 3.57 10.80
N GLN A 188 10.20 4.83 10.43
CA GLN A 188 9.11 5.23 9.55
C GLN A 188 9.31 4.70 8.12
N ILE A 189 10.51 4.82 7.56
CA ILE A 189 10.85 4.24 6.25
C ILE A 189 10.61 2.73 6.25
N LYS A 190 11.15 2.02 7.26
CA LYS A 190 10.95 0.58 7.37
C LYS A 190 9.46 0.21 7.45
N SER A 191 8.69 0.93 8.27
CA SER A 191 7.26 0.67 8.44
C SER A 191 6.46 0.81 7.14
N VAL A 192 6.80 1.78 6.28
CA VAL A 192 6.07 1.99 5.02
C VAL A 192 6.50 1.03 3.91
N LEU A 193 7.75 0.55 3.95
CA LEU A 193 8.26 -0.48 3.05
C LEU A 193 7.70 -1.87 3.40
N ASP A 194 7.70 -2.23 4.68
CA ASP A 194 7.19 -3.51 5.19
C ASP A 194 5.66 -3.61 5.11
N GLY A 195 4.95 -2.49 4.94
CA GLY A 195 3.50 -2.48 4.86
C GLY A 195 3.00 -3.37 3.71
N GLU A 196 1.99 -4.19 3.98
CA GLU A 196 1.31 -4.96 2.93
C GLU A 196 0.06 -4.22 2.42
N ILE A 197 0.04 -3.96 1.11
CA ILE A 197 -1.19 -3.57 0.38
C ILE A 197 -1.69 -4.81 -0.39
N ASP A 198 -1.74 -6.00 0.22
CA ASP A 198 -2.12 -7.19 -0.55
C ASP A 198 -3.65 -7.37 -0.67
N GLN A 199 -4.01 -7.77 -1.90
CA GLN A 199 -5.24 -8.36 -2.43
C GLN A 199 -6.38 -7.40 -2.83
N ASP A 200 -6.46 -7.17 -4.14
CA ASP A 200 -7.67 -6.78 -4.85
C ASP A 200 -8.66 -7.97 -4.78
N PRO A 201 -9.86 -7.84 -4.19
CA PRO A 201 -10.83 -8.94 -4.10
C PRO A 201 -11.29 -9.47 -5.46
N ASP A 202 -11.03 -8.73 -6.54
CA ASP A 202 -11.42 -9.07 -7.92
C ASP A 202 -10.70 -10.30 -8.49
N THR A 203 -9.65 -10.80 -7.85
CA THR A 203 -8.98 -12.04 -8.33
C THR A 203 -9.86 -13.28 -8.12
N ASN A 204 -10.88 -13.21 -7.25
CA ASN A 204 -11.82 -14.31 -6.99
C ASN A 204 -13.20 -14.14 -7.65
N ALA A 205 -13.46 -13.03 -8.35
CA ALA A 205 -14.75 -12.78 -9.01
C ALA A 205 -14.94 -13.57 -10.32
N THR A 206 -13.91 -14.27 -10.79
CA THR A 206 -13.94 -15.06 -12.03
C THR A 206 -14.06 -16.56 -11.78
N ALA A 207 -14.73 -16.99 -10.71
CA ALA A 207 -15.21 -18.36 -10.64
C ALA A 207 -16.32 -18.53 -11.71
N PRO A 208 -16.23 -19.51 -12.62
CA PRO A 208 -17.29 -19.74 -13.59
C PRO A 208 -18.58 -20.09 -12.85
N VAL A 209 -19.63 -19.28 -13.08
CA VAL A 209 -20.99 -19.62 -12.67
C VAL A 209 -21.28 -21.04 -13.16
N PRO A 210 -21.63 -21.99 -12.28
CA PRO A 210 -22.07 -23.30 -12.73
C PRO A 210 -23.31 -23.07 -13.59
N ARG A 211 -23.19 -23.33 -14.91
CA ARG A 211 -24.35 -23.40 -15.79
C ARG A 211 -25.31 -24.41 -15.17
N ALA A 212 -26.40 -23.93 -14.60
CA ALA A 212 -27.51 -24.77 -14.22
C ALA A 212 -27.89 -25.59 -15.46
N ARG A 213 -27.70 -26.91 -15.38
CA ARG A 213 -28.26 -27.85 -16.35
C ARG A 213 -29.78 -27.66 -16.28
N MET A 214 -30.35 -26.91 -17.24
CA MET A 214 -31.75 -27.07 -17.59
C MET A 214 -31.92 -28.53 -18.04
N ARG A 215 -32.40 -29.36 -17.11
CA ARG A 215 -32.99 -30.64 -17.46
C ARG A 215 -34.33 -30.33 -18.12
N SER A 216 -34.36 -30.45 -19.44
CA SER A 216 -35.59 -30.60 -20.21
C SER A 216 -36.35 -31.81 -19.68
N ALA A 217 -37.43 -31.58 -18.92
CA ALA A 217 -38.39 -32.61 -18.61
C ALA A 217 -39.44 -32.60 -19.73
N SER A 218 -39.21 -33.42 -20.75
CA SER A 218 -40.26 -33.89 -21.64
C SER A 218 -40.90 -35.14 -21.02
N ALA A 219 -42.11 -35.00 -20.50
CA ALA A 219 -43.07 -36.07 -20.26
C ALA A 219 -44.45 -35.40 -20.39
N GLY A 220 -45.21 -35.65 -21.45
CA GLY A 220 -45.93 -36.91 -21.63
C GLY A 220 -47.27 -36.78 -20.90
N THR A 221 -48.24 -36.19 -21.57
CA THR A 221 -49.64 -36.08 -21.09
C THR A 221 -50.43 -37.25 -21.69
N PRO A 222 -51.30 -37.92 -20.91
CA PRO A 222 -51.91 -39.21 -21.24
C PRO A 222 -52.74 -39.26 -22.51
#